data_AF-A0A3R7SQL9-F1
#
_entry.id   AF-A0A3R7SQL9-F1
#
_cell.length_a   1.000
_cell.length_b   1.000
_cell.length_c   1.000
_cell.angle_alpha   90.00
_cell.angle_beta   90.00
_cell.angle_gamma   90.00
#
_symmetry.space_group_name_H-M   'P 1'
#
loop_
_entity.id
_entity.type
_entity.pdbx_description
1 polymer ?
#
loop_
_entity_poly.entity_id
_entity_poly.type
_entity_poly.pdbx_seq_one_letter_code
_entity_poly.pdbx_strand_id
1 'polypeptide(L)'
;MISTLKLVGGGGAAMPAAIAKKLKDLHGLNYLKGYGLTETIAATHLNPANAPRAQYLGMAVFDIKSCISSPQDHKELGPNEIGEILIAGP
;
A
#
# COMPACT_ATOMS: atom_id res chain seq x y z
N MET A 1 2.86 19.92 18.58
CA MET A 1 3.25 19.85 17.15
C MET A 1 4.72 19.43 17.08
N ILE A 2 5.04 18.33 16.38
CA ILE A 2 6.43 17.92 16.15
C ILE A 2 6.86 18.57 14.84
N SER A 3 7.51 19.74 14.92
CA SER A 3 7.79 20.62 13.78
C SER A 3 8.77 20.05 12.75
N THR A 4 9.55 19.04 13.13
CA THR A 4 10.56 18.39 12.28
C THR A 4 10.06 17.14 11.57
N LEU A 5 8.89 16.61 11.95
CA LEU A 5 8.36 15.38 11.37
C LEU A 5 7.85 15.64 9.94
N LYS A 6 8.43 14.93 8.97
CA LYS A 6 8.10 15.10 7.54
C LYS A 6 7.18 14.02 6.98
N LEU A 7 7.22 12.82 7.56
CA LEU A 7 6.57 11.64 7.00
C LEU A 7 6.24 10.66 8.12
N VAL A 8 5.08 10.03 8.00
CA VAL A 8 4.64 8.95 8.87
C VAL A 8 4.07 7.86 7.97
N GLY A 9 4.46 6.62 8.20
CA GLY A 9 3.98 5.50 7.41
C GLY A 9 4.17 4.17 8.12
N GLY A 10 3.71 3.12 7.45
CA GLY A 10 3.81 1.74 7.93
C GLY A 10 3.01 0.79 7.05
N GLY A 11 2.99 -0.48 7.44
CA GLY A 11 2.38 -1.56 6.68
C GLY A 11 2.02 -2.74 7.57
N GLY A 12 1.74 -3.89 6.95
CA GLY A 12 1.41 -5.15 7.63
C GLY A 12 -0.04 -5.25 8.14
N ALA A 13 -0.72 -4.13 8.37
CA ALA A 13 -2.13 -4.10 8.72
C ALA A 13 -2.87 -2.95 8.02
N ALA A 14 -4.19 -3.11 7.91
CA ALA A 14 -5.04 -2.05 7.36
C ALA A 14 -5.12 -0.86 8.32
N MET A 15 -4.56 0.28 7.92
CA MET A 15 -4.75 1.56 8.63
C MET A 15 -6.24 1.97 8.61
N PRO A 16 -6.91 2.10 9.78
CA PRO A 16 -8.31 2.54 9.82
C PRO A 16 -8.46 4.00 9.41
N ALA A 17 -9.50 4.30 8.63
CA ALA A 17 -9.74 5.65 8.09
C ALA A 17 -9.84 6.73 9.18
N ALA A 18 -10.50 6.43 10.30
CA ALA A 18 -10.62 7.35 11.43
C ALA A 18 -9.26 7.73 12.03
N ILE A 19 -8.32 6.79 12.12
CA ILE A 19 -6.98 7.04 12.65
C ILE A 19 -6.15 7.86 11.65
N ALA A 20 -6.25 7.54 10.35
CA ALA A 20 -5.57 8.31 9.31
C ALA A 20 -6.04 9.76 9.27
N LYS A 21 -7.35 9.98 9.43
CA LYS A 21 -7.93 11.33 9.55
C LYS A 21 -7.39 12.06 10.79
N LYS A 22 -7.38 11.40 11.95
CA LYS A 22 -6.86 12.00 13.19
C LYS A 22 -5.39 12.40 13.07
N LEU A 23 -4.54 11.58 12.44
CA LEU A 23 -3.14 11.93 12.15
C LEU A 23 -3.05 13.21 11.29
N LYS A 24 -3.87 13.28 10.24
CA LYS A 24 -3.92 14.43 9.34
C LYS A 24 -4.37 15.69 10.06
N ASP A 25 -5.41 15.60 10.89
CA ASP A 25 -5.95 16.73 11.65
C ASP A 25 -4.95 17.26 12.69
N LEU A 26 -4.19 16.37 13.34
CA LEU A 26 -3.23 16.75 14.40
C LEU A 26 -1.88 17.24 13.88
N HIS A 27 -1.41 16.69 12.76
CA HIS A 27 -0.03 16.90 12.28
C HIS A 27 0.07 17.40 10.84
N GLY A 28 -1.04 17.49 10.10
CA GLY A 28 -1.03 17.88 8.69
C GLY A 28 -0.43 16.82 7.74
N LEU A 29 -0.01 15.67 8.26
CA LEU A 29 0.65 14.60 7.51
C LEU A 29 -0.35 13.53 7.05
N ASN A 30 -0.15 13.05 5.82
CA ASN A 30 -0.84 11.87 5.34
C ASN A 30 -0.07 10.61 5.77
N TYR A 31 -0.79 9.55 6.14
CA TYR A 31 -0.18 8.26 6.43
C TYR A 31 0.24 7.57 5.13
N LEU A 32 1.52 7.24 4.98
CA LEU A 32 2.01 6.44 3.87
C LEU A 32 1.86 4.96 4.16
N LYS A 33 1.08 4.27 3.33
CA LYS A 33 0.89 2.82 3.46
C LYS A 33 1.87 2.07 2.57
N GLY A 34 2.43 1.01 3.14
CA GLY A 34 3.07 -0.08 2.39
C GLY A 34 2.31 -1.39 2.57
N TYR A 35 2.31 -2.22 1.54
CA TYR A 35 1.81 -3.59 1.58
C TYR A 35 2.95 -4.57 1.30
N GLY A 36 2.97 -5.65 2.06
CA GLY A 36 3.89 -6.77 1.94
C GLY A 36 3.48 -7.87 2.92
N LEU A 37 4.10 -9.03 2.77
CA LEU A 37 3.93 -10.17 3.66
C LEU A 37 5.28 -10.48 4.32
N THR A 38 5.28 -11.32 5.35
CA THR A 38 6.54 -11.77 5.97
C THR A 38 7.43 -12.47 4.93
N GLU A 39 6.80 -13.24 4.03
CA GLU A 39 7.40 -13.99 2.94
C GLU A 39 8.03 -13.09 1.87
N THR A 40 7.67 -11.80 1.81
CA THR A 40 8.21 -10.86 0.82
C THR A 40 9.34 -10.01 1.37
N ILE A 41 9.84 -10.29 2.58
CA ILE A 41 10.93 -9.59 3.32
C ILE A 41 10.58 -8.14 3.71
N ALA A 42 10.00 -7.37 2.80
CA ALA A 42 9.63 -5.97 2.95
C ALA A 42 8.34 -5.67 2.17
N ALA A 43 7.96 -4.38 2.13
CA ALA A 43 6.83 -3.93 1.32
C ALA A 43 7.11 -4.10 -0.17
N THR A 44 6.20 -4.79 -0.87
CA THR A 44 6.20 -4.95 -2.32
C THR A 44 5.48 -3.81 -3.02
N HIS A 45 4.54 -3.15 -2.32
CA HIS A 45 3.81 -1.99 -2.82
C HIS A 45 3.89 -0.83 -1.85
N LEU A 46 4.08 0.39 -2.39
CA LEU A 46 4.19 1.62 -1.61
C LEU A 46 3.32 2.73 -2.19
N ASN A 47 2.66 3.49 -1.33
CA ASN A 47 2.04 4.74 -1.76
C ASN A 47 3.09 5.75 -2.21
N PRO A 48 2.87 6.48 -3.32
CA PRO A 48 3.73 7.59 -3.69
C PRO A 48 3.74 8.65 -2.59
N ALA A 49 4.92 9.06 -2.13
CA ALA A 49 5.05 10.03 -1.04
C ALA A 49 4.47 11.42 -1.40
N ASN A 50 4.48 11.78 -2.69
CA ASN A 50 3.93 13.02 -3.22
C ASN A 50 2.42 12.98 -3.48
N ALA A 51 1.81 11.79 -3.55
CA ALA A 51 0.39 11.61 -3.84
C ALA A 51 -0.21 10.39 -3.08
N PRO A 52 -0.18 10.40 -1.73
CA PRO A 52 -0.73 9.30 -0.96
C PRO A 52 -2.25 9.24 -1.07
N ARG A 53 -2.78 8.02 -1.25
CA ARG A 53 -4.21 7.77 -1.39
C ARG A 53 -4.69 6.81 -0.32
N ALA A 54 -5.76 7.17 0.38
CA ALA A 54 -6.37 6.28 1.35
C ALA A 54 -6.93 5.02 0.66
N GLN A 55 -6.87 3.88 1.35
CA GLN A 55 -7.38 2.58 0.85
C GLN A 55 -6.73 2.10 -0.45
N TYR A 56 -5.56 2.63 -0.79
CA TYR A 56 -4.72 2.20 -1.90
C TYR A 56 -3.49 1.49 -1.36
N LEU A 57 -3.19 0.27 -1.86
CA LEU A 57 -2.00 -0.48 -1.43
C LEU A 57 -0.70 0.20 -1.85
N GLY A 58 -0.71 0.90 -2.98
CA GLY A 58 0.47 1.49 -3.58
C GLY A 58 0.77 0.95 -4.98
N MET A 59 1.86 1.43 -5.54
CA MET A 59 2.45 0.87 -6.77
C MET A 59 3.46 -0.19 -6.38
N ALA A 60 3.63 -1.21 -7.21
CA ALA A 60 4.72 -2.16 -7.09
C ALA A 60 6.06 -1.39 -7.07
N VAL A 61 6.94 -1.77 -6.14
CA VAL A 61 8.31 -1.21 -6.08
C VAL A 61 9.17 -1.80 -7.22
N PHE A 62 10.38 -1.29 -7.39
CA PHE A 62 11.29 -1.75 -8.43
C PHE A 62 11.48 -3.28 -8.38
N ASP A 63 11.57 -3.88 -9.56
CA ASP A 63 11.77 -5.32 -9.79
C ASP A 63 10.67 -6.24 -9.23
N ILE A 64 9.55 -5.68 -8.78
CA ILE A 64 8.35 -6.43 -8.42
C ILE A 64 7.39 -6.46 -9.61
N LYS A 65 7.05 -7.68 -10.06
CA LYS A 65 5.90 -7.94 -10.92
C LYS A 65 4.69 -8.22 -10.04
N SER A 66 3.58 -7.57 -10.34
CA SER A 66 2.33 -7.70 -9.60
C SER A 66 1.16 -7.70 -10.57
N CYS A 67 0.23 -8.63 -10.39
CA CYS A 67 -1.02 -8.66 -11.14
C CYS A 67 -2.16 -9.14 -10.25
N ILE A 68 -3.39 -8.97 -10.75
CA ILE A 68 -4.59 -9.53 -10.13
C ILE A 68 -4.97 -10.78 -10.93
N SER A 69 -5.22 -11.88 -10.25
CA SER A 69 -5.58 -13.16 -10.85
C SER A 69 -6.94 -13.65 -10.35
N SER A 70 -7.70 -14.28 -11.23
CA SER A 70 -8.89 -15.05 -10.88
C SER A 70 -8.51 -16.24 -9.98
N PRO A 71 -9.15 -16.42 -8.80
CA PRO A 71 -8.89 -17.58 -7.95
C PRO A 71 -9.40 -18.91 -8.53
N GLN A 72 -10.31 -18.87 -9.52
CA GLN A 72 -10.94 -20.08 -10.06
C GLN A 72 -10.14 -20.71 -11.20
N ASP A 73 -9.57 -19.89 -12.09
CA ASP A 73 -8.92 -20.35 -13.31
C ASP A 73 -7.54 -19.73 -13.56
N HIS A 74 -7.03 -18.96 -12.58
CA HIS A 74 -5.68 -18.36 -12.58
C HIS A 74 -5.36 -17.46 -13.77
N LYS A 75 -6.39 -16.91 -14.42
CA LYS A 75 -6.21 -15.90 -15.48
C LYS A 75 -5.95 -14.54 -14.87
N GLU A 76 -5.03 -13.80 -15.49
CA GLU A 76 -4.80 -12.40 -15.20
C GLU A 76 -6.05 -11.57 -15.52
N LEU A 77 -6.41 -10.69 -14.58
CA LEU A 77 -7.57 -9.81 -14.63
C LEU A 77 -7.15 -8.38 -14.96
N GLY A 78 -8.05 -7.65 -15.62
CA GLY A 78 -7.85 -6.28 -16.05
C GLY A 78 -8.14 -5.23 -14.98
N PRO A 79 -8.04 -3.94 -15.35
CA PRO A 79 -8.32 -2.83 -14.44
C PRO A 79 -9.73 -2.88 -13.85
N ASN A 80 -9.85 -2.65 -12.55
CA ASN A 80 -11.09 -2.65 -11.77
C ASN A 80 -11.78 -4.03 -11.61
N GLU A 81 -11.11 -5.12 -11.97
CA GLU A 81 -11.58 -6.48 -11.66
C GLU A 81 -11.03 -6.96 -10.31
N ILE A 82 -11.85 -7.68 -9.54
CA ILE A 82 -11.50 -8.15 -8.20
C ILE A 82 -10.99 -9.59 -8.27
N GLY A 83 -9.83 -9.84 -7.67
CA GLY A 83 -9.21 -11.16 -7.59
C GLY A 83 -8.12 -11.23 -6.53
N GLU A 84 -7.25 -12.24 -6.67
CA GLU A 84 -6.10 -12.48 -5.80
C GLU A 84 -4.87 -11.70 -6.31
N ILE A 85 -4.07 -11.16 -5.40
CA ILE A 85 -2.82 -10.46 -5.74
C ILE A 85 -1.72 -11.50 -5.90
N LEU A 86 -1.12 -11.59 -7.08
CA LEU A 86 0.06 -12.41 -7.34
C LEU A 86 1.29 -11.51 -7.46
N ILE A 87 2.39 -11.91 -6.81
CA ILE A 87 3.63 -11.14 -6.76
C ILE A 87 4.81 -12.04 -7.10
N ALA A 88 5.72 -11.53 -7.94
CA ALA A 88 7.01 -12.15 -8.22
C ALA A 88 8.11 -11.08 -8.20
N GLY A 89 9.20 -11.37 -7.49
CA GLY A 89 10.39 -10.52 -7.36
C GLY A 89 11.65 -11.37 -7.26
N PRO A 90 12.83 -10.75 -7.16
CA PRO A 90 14.12 -11.44 -6.96
C PRO A 90 14.21 -12.16 -5.61
#